data_AF-A0A0A9X0Q7-F1
#
_entry.id   AF-A0A0A9X0Q7-F1
#
_cell.length_a   1.000
_cell.length_b   1.000
_cell.length_c   1.000
_cell.angle_alpha   90.00
_cell.angle_beta   90.00
_cell.angle_gamma   90.00
#
_symmetry.space_group_name_H-M   'P 1'
#
loop_
_entity.id
_entity.type
_entity.pdbx_description
1 polymer ?
#
loop_
_entity_poly.entity_id
_entity_poly.type
_entity_poly.pdbx_seq_one_letter_code
_entity_poly.pdbx_strand_id
1 'polypeptide(L)'
;RNIDENKAPGEFKVKEEIEKRNLALNGERWGYCSGQKGPNPTLVMTNITGNFFPNAEARICKFMISINRGILPPAALITLCFNASRPSVKMRMELKGKDGKMVQELFGIGTCLLPATYLTVEDAACDDRVTPFDDEQTKSEQDVFYTGQVTIMENSWPLTQKEYNVLEQVRHDPPNEDNKRGAKRVAEGAPNWKLVMVVENEQRNHVVLGFDNRYAEGFKKMKEKMWDYIDPNRLERGKRLREDFLIQLMIERGEYMGEGEE
;
A
#
# COMPACT_ATOMS: atom_id res chain seq x y z
N ARG A 1 25.36 -68.88 -8.44
CA ARG A 1 26.37 -68.16 -9.26
C ARG A 1 27.12 -67.24 -8.31
N ASN A 2 28.44 -67.35 -8.30
CA ASN A 2 29.39 -66.68 -7.41
C ASN A 2 29.14 -65.17 -7.29
N ILE A 3 29.20 -64.65 -6.07
CA ILE A 3 29.37 -63.21 -5.82
C ILE A 3 30.88 -63.01 -5.68
N ASP A 4 31.42 -62.21 -6.60
CA ASP A 4 32.83 -61.84 -6.67
C ASP A 4 33.07 -60.64 -5.74
N GLU A 5 33.84 -60.83 -4.67
CA GLU A 5 34.05 -59.84 -3.59
C GLU A 5 35.00 -58.69 -3.96
N ASN A 6 35.53 -58.64 -5.19
CA ASN A 6 36.42 -57.57 -5.65
C ASN A 6 35.79 -56.56 -6.62
N LYS A 7 34.45 -56.50 -6.73
CA LYS A 7 33.78 -55.55 -7.63
C LYS A 7 33.42 -54.25 -6.91
N ALA A 8 34.17 -53.19 -7.21
CA ALA A 8 33.88 -51.83 -6.73
C ALA A 8 32.43 -51.41 -7.03
N PRO A 9 31.76 -50.66 -6.13
CA PRO A 9 30.36 -50.27 -6.30
C PRO A 9 30.19 -49.43 -7.56
N GLY A 10 29.21 -49.82 -8.38
CA GLY A 10 28.98 -49.28 -9.72
C GLY A 10 28.76 -47.78 -9.77
N GLU A 11 29.79 -47.05 -10.18
CA GLU A 11 29.71 -45.63 -10.58
C GLU A 11 29.23 -45.43 -12.03
N PHE A 12 28.96 -46.51 -12.77
CA PHE A 12 28.67 -46.46 -14.22
C PHE A 12 27.23 -46.85 -14.58
N LYS A 13 26.23 -46.25 -13.91
CA LYS A 13 24.85 -46.14 -14.45
C LYS A 13 24.11 -44.86 -14.07
N VAL A 14 24.65 -44.07 -13.14
CA VAL A 14 24.00 -42.83 -12.67
C VAL A 14 24.17 -41.70 -13.69
N LYS A 15 25.30 -41.60 -14.38
CA LYS A 15 25.53 -40.54 -15.39
C LYS A 15 24.61 -40.65 -16.61
N GLU A 16 24.41 -41.84 -17.17
CA GLU A 16 23.54 -42.03 -18.34
C GLU A 16 22.05 -41.86 -18.00
N GLU A 17 21.61 -42.27 -16.80
CA GLU A 17 20.23 -42.02 -16.35
C GLU A 17 19.98 -40.55 -15.99
N ILE A 18 20.99 -39.85 -15.46
CA ILE A 18 20.94 -38.39 -15.24
C ILE A 18 20.91 -37.66 -16.58
N GLU A 19 21.73 -38.04 -17.57
CA GLU A 19 21.72 -37.43 -18.90
C GLU A 19 20.42 -37.68 -19.65
N LYS A 20 19.83 -38.88 -19.54
CA LYS A 20 18.51 -39.17 -20.11
C LYS A 20 17.37 -38.43 -19.41
N ARG A 21 17.44 -38.24 -18.07
CA ARG A 21 16.50 -37.35 -17.35
C ARG A 21 16.65 -35.89 -17.77
N ASN A 22 17.89 -35.42 -17.94
CA ASN A 22 18.15 -34.05 -18.38
C ASN A 22 17.71 -33.80 -19.82
N LEU A 23 17.83 -34.81 -20.72
CA LEU A 23 17.28 -34.71 -22.08
C LEU A 23 15.76 -34.73 -22.12
N ALA A 24 15.10 -35.50 -21.24
CA ALA A 24 13.64 -35.53 -21.13
C ALA A 24 13.07 -34.24 -20.52
N LEU A 25 13.85 -33.54 -19.68
CA LEU A 25 13.49 -32.24 -19.09
C LEU A 25 13.76 -31.04 -20.02
N ASN A 26 14.49 -31.23 -21.11
CA ASN A 26 14.73 -30.17 -22.11
C ASN A 26 13.49 -29.82 -22.98
N GLY A 27 12.34 -30.46 -22.74
CA GLY A 27 11.07 -30.12 -23.37
C GLY A 27 10.28 -29.00 -22.69
N GLU A 28 10.61 -28.63 -21.44
CA GLU A 28 9.86 -27.63 -20.67
C GLU A 28 10.79 -26.57 -20.06
N ARG A 29 11.10 -25.56 -20.89
CA ARG A 29 11.06 -24.12 -20.59
C ARG A 29 11.48 -23.62 -19.20
N TRP A 30 12.59 -24.09 -18.63
CA TRP A 30 13.34 -23.36 -17.60
C TRP A 30 14.63 -22.85 -18.21
N GLY A 31 14.69 -21.54 -18.48
CA GLY A 31 15.90 -20.91 -19.02
C GLY A 31 17.06 -21.06 -18.04
N TYR A 32 18.17 -21.64 -18.49
CA TYR A 32 19.42 -21.56 -17.77
C TYR A 32 19.85 -20.09 -17.70
N CYS A 33 20.26 -19.60 -16.53
CA CYS A 33 21.01 -18.36 -16.42
C CYS A 33 22.35 -18.56 -17.14
N SER A 34 22.39 -18.29 -18.46
CA SER A 34 23.64 -18.27 -19.18
C SER A 34 24.53 -17.21 -18.54
N GLY A 35 25.79 -17.53 -18.22
CA GLY A 35 26.78 -16.53 -17.79
C GLY A 35 27.08 -15.45 -18.85
N GLN A 36 26.37 -15.47 -19.98
CA GLN A 36 26.29 -14.35 -20.91
C GLN A 36 25.47 -13.23 -20.28
N LYS A 37 26.01 -12.02 -20.33
CA LYS A 37 25.30 -10.81 -19.89
C LYS A 37 24.03 -10.67 -20.72
N GLY A 38 22.89 -11.06 -20.14
CA GLY A 38 21.58 -10.80 -20.71
C GLY A 38 21.38 -9.29 -20.90
N PRO A 39 20.31 -8.87 -21.61
CA PRO A 39 19.95 -7.45 -21.65
C PRO A 39 19.87 -6.94 -20.21
N ASN A 40 20.54 -5.83 -19.88
CA ASN A 40 20.43 -5.23 -18.56
C ASN A 40 18.97 -4.74 -18.39
N PRO A 41 18.14 -5.41 -17.56
CA PRO A 41 16.77 -4.96 -17.41
C PRO A 41 16.81 -3.57 -16.75
N THR A 42 16.20 -2.60 -17.42
CA THR A 42 16.08 -1.26 -16.86
C THR A 42 14.91 -1.29 -15.90
N LEU A 43 15.16 -1.02 -14.62
CA LEU A 43 14.11 -0.96 -13.61
C LEU A 43 13.62 0.48 -13.43
N VAL A 44 12.32 0.64 -13.23
CA VAL A 44 11.69 1.92 -12.93
C VAL A 44 11.07 1.87 -11.55
N MET A 45 11.18 2.98 -10.82
CA MET A 45 10.64 3.13 -9.48
C MET A 45 9.53 4.17 -9.45
N THR A 46 8.39 3.77 -8.90
CA THR A 46 7.30 4.68 -8.53
C THR A 46 7.24 4.79 -7.02
N ASN A 47 7.20 6.02 -6.50
CA ASN A 47 7.23 6.27 -5.07
C ASN A 47 5.95 6.97 -4.61
N ILE A 48 5.42 6.52 -3.49
CA ILE A 48 4.35 7.20 -2.75
C ILE A 48 4.85 7.49 -1.35
N THR A 49 4.62 8.70 -0.86
CA THR A 49 4.98 9.12 0.50
C THR A 49 3.77 9.68 1.21
N GLY A 50 3.73 9.51 2.52
CA GLY A 50 2.67 10.09 3.35
C GLY A 50 3.07 10.23 4.79
N ASN A 51 2.20 10.88 5.56
CA ASN A 51 2.29 10.94 7.01
C ASN A 51 1.37 9.89 7.63
N PHE A 52 1.76 9.36 8.79
CA PHE A 52 0.93 8.48 9.59
C PHE A 52 0.05 9.31 10.52
N PHE A 53 -1.27 9.09 10.44
CA PHE A 53 -2.24 9.63 11.38
C PHE A 53 -2.81 8.46 12.19
N PRO A 54 -2.65 8.45 13.53
CA PRO A 54 -3.25 7.42 14.37
C PRO A 54 -4.74 7.29 14.14
N ASN A 55 -5.21 6.06 14.03
CA ASN A 55 -6.61 5.74 13.82
C ASN A 55 -6.94 4.41 14.53
N ALA A 56 -8.24 4.17 14.72
CA ALA A 56 -8.73 2.99 15.44
C ALA A 56 -8.31 1.65 14.81
N GLU A 57 -8.04 1.64 13.50
CA GLU A 57 -7.64 0.45 12.76
C GLU A 57 -6.11 0.27 12.68
N ALA A 58 -5.35 1.17 13.32
CA ALA A 58 -3.89 1.23 13.25
C ALA A 58 -3.33 1.20 11.80
N ARG A 59 -4.11 1.70 10.82
CA ARG A 59 -3.75 1.69 9.40
C ARG A 59 -2.77 2.81 9.09
N ILE A 60 -1.66 2.50 8.43
CA ILE A 60 -0.70 3.49 7.96
C ILE A 60 -1.12 4.05 6.60
N CYS A 61 -1.37 3.14 5.66
CA CYS A 61 -1.85 3.50 4.35
C CYS A 61 -2.63 2.36 3.72
N LYS A 62 -3.39 2.72 2.68
CA LYS A 62 -4.03 1.80 1.75
C LYS A 62 -3.62 2.23 0.35
N PHE A 63 -3.22 1.27 -0.47
CA PHE A 63 -2.69 1.51 -1.80
C PHE A 63 -3.36 0.57 -2.80
N MET A 64 -3.27 0.94 -4.08
CA MET A 64 -3.73 0.12 -5.19
C MET A 64 -2.64 0.00 -6.23
N ILE A 65 -2.62 -1.15 -6.89
CA ILE A 65 -1.77 -1.42 -8.04
C ILE A 65 -2.70 -1.70 -9.20
N SER A 66 -2.76 -0.77 -10.16
CA SER A 66 -3.47 -0.97 -11.41
C SER A 66 -2.57 -1.68 -12.40
N ILE A 67 -3.11 -2.67 -13.10
CA ILE A 67 -2.48 -3.34 -14.23
C ILE A 67 -3.40 -3.18 -15.44
N ASN A 68 -2.86 -2.63 -16.51
CA ASN A 68 -3.58 -2.48 -17.76
C ASN A 68 -3.72 -3.85 -18.46
N ARG A 69 -4.94 -4.27 -18.85
CA ARG A 69 -5.17 -5.56 -19.54
C ARG A 69 -4.52 -5.67 -20.92
N GLY A 70 -4.12 -4.55 -21.54
CA GLY A 70 -3.47 -4.52 -22.84
C GLY A 70 -2.02 -5.02 -22.83
N ILE A 71 -1.44 -5.32 -21.66
CA ILE A 71 -0.09 -5.87 -21.56
C ILE A 71 -0.05 -7.36 -21.98
N LEU A 72 0.98 -7.74 -22.74
CA LEU A 72 1.27 -9.11 -23.13
C LEU A 72 2.69 -9.47 -22.63
N PRO A 73 2.84 -10.46 -21.72
CA PRO A 73 1.78 -11.25 -21.09
C PRO A 73 0.88 -10.42 -20.16
N PRO A 74 -0.37 -10.83 -19.88
CA PRO A 74 -1.32 -10.12 -19.03
C PRO A 74 -0.98 -10.26 -17.55
N ALA A 75 0.24 -9.87 -17.20
CA ALA A 75 0.80 -9.97 -15.88
C ALA A 75 1.97 -9.01 -15.70
N ALA A 76 2.25 -8.66 -14.45
CA ALA A 76 3.31 -7.76 -14.06
C ALA A 76 4.22 -8.43 -13.02
N LEU A 77 5.53 -8.19 -13.12
CA LEU A 77 6.48 -8.57 -12.10
C LEU A 77 6.82 -7.34 -11.27
N ILE A 78 6.45 -7.34 -9.99
CA ILE A 78 6.60 -6.18 -9.13
C ILE A 78 7.46 -6.50 -7.91
N THR A 79 8.08 -5.48 -7.33
CA THR A 79 8.66 -5.51 -5.98
C THR A 79 8.15 -4.30 -5.22
N LEU A 80 7.70 -4.47 -3.98
CA LEU A 80 7.29 -3.35 -3.12
C LEU A 80 8.23 -3.23 -1.93
N CYS A 81 8.65 -2.00 -1.63
CA CYS A 81 9.42 -1.70 -0.43
C CYS A 81 8.73 -0.58 0.33
N PHE A 82 8.21 -0.91 1.51
CA PHE A 82 7.64 0.05 2.44
C PHE A 82 8.66 0.41 3.52
N ASN A 83 8.81 1.70 3.81
CA ASN A 83 9.69 2.21 4.86
C ASN A 83 8.92 3.17 5.77
N ALA A 84 8.99 2.95 7.07
CA ALA A 84 8.58 3.89 8.10
C ALA A 84 9.76 4.80 8.46
N SER A 85 9.47 6.05 8.86
CA SER A 85 10.50 6.99 9.34
C SER A 85 11.16 6.52 10.64
N ARG A 86 10.50 5.62 11.37
CA ARG A 86 11.00 5.03 12.60
C ARG A 86 11.39 3.56 12.41
N PRO A 87 12.64 3.18 12.73
CA PRO A 87 13.12 1.83 12.48
C PRO A 87 12.52 0.77 13.42
N SER A 88 11.96 1.16 14.56
CA SER A 88 11.39 0.23 15.55
C SER A 88 9.93 -0.17 15.28
N VAL A 89 9.30 0.41 14.25
CA VAL A 89 7.87 0.19 13.98
C VAL A 89 7.65 -1.20 13.42
N LYS A 90 6.90 -2.03 14.14
CA LYS A 90 6.42 -3.32 13.65
C LYS A 90 5.18 -3.11 12.81
N MET A 91 5.19 -3.67 11.61
CA MET A 91 4.12 -3.48 10.64
C MET A 91 3.77 -4.77 9.93
N ARG A 92 2.52 -4.83 9.49
CA ARG A 92 2.00 -5.86 8.61
C ARG A 92 1.58 -5.21 7.30
N MET A 93 2.07 -5.75 6.19
CA MET A 93 1.65 -5.40 4.84
C MET A 93 0.85 -6.55 4.24
N GLU A 94 -0.35 -6.26 3.76
CA GLU A 94 -1.22 -7.20 3.06
C GLU A 94 -1.40 -6.76 1.62
N LEU A 95 -1.35 -7.69 0.69
CA LEU A 95 -1.71 -7.51 -0.72
C LEU A 95 -2.83 -8.49 -1.06
N LYS A 96 -3.93 -7.97 -1.58
CA LYS A 96 -5.15 -8.71 -1.92
C LYS A 96 -5.53 -8.49 -3.38
N GLY A 97 -5.99 -9.55 -4.02
CA GLY A 97 -6.50 -9.55 -5.39
C GLY A 97 -8.02 -9.56 -5.41
N LYS A 98 -8.55 -10.24 -6.42
CA LYS A 98 -9.98 -10.46 -6.67
C LYS A 98 -10.70 -10.98 -5.42
N ASP A 99 -11.90 -10.45 -5.17
CA ASP A 99 -12.78 -10.82 -4.06
C ASP A 99 -12.13 -10.75 -2.67
N GLY A 100 -11.06 -9.95 -2.53
CA GLY A 100 -10.31 -9.82 -1.28
C GLY A 100 -9.41 -11.02 -0.97
N LYS A 101 -9.19 -11.94 -1.93
CA LYS A 101 -8.27 -13.07 -1.80
C LYS A 101 -6.87 -12.57 -1.46
N MET A 102 -6.29 -13.11 -0.39
CA MET A 102 -4.92 -12.77 0.01
C MET A 102 -3.94 -13.29 -1.03
N VAL A 103 -3.15 -12.38 -1.61
CA VAL A 103 -2.02 -12.71 -2.48
C VAL A 103 -0.79 -12.94 -1.62
N GLN A 104 -0.51 -11.98 -0.73
CA GLN A 104 0.64 -12.05 0.15
C GLN A 104 0.37 -11.28 1.44
N GLU A 105 0.81 -11.83 2.56
CA GLU A 105 0.92 -11.15 3.85
C GLU A 105 2.39 -11.15 4.28
N LEU A 106 2.86 -10.01 4.79
CA LEU A 106 4.25 -9.79 5.17
C LEU A 106 4.32 -9.02 6.47
N PHE A 107 5.38 -9.29 7.22
CA PHE A 107 5.69 -8.62 8.47
C PHE A 107 7.05 -7.94 8.35
N GLY A 108 7.18 -6.74 8.91
CA GLY A 108 8.39 -5.94 8.83
C GLY A 108 8.62 -5.11 10.09
N ILE A 109 9.87 -4.69 10.30
CA ILE A 109 10.26 -3.79 11.38
C ILE A 109 11.03 -2.64 10.76
N GLY A 110 10.48 -1.42 10.81
CA GLY A 110 10.97 -0.23 10.10
C GLY A 110 10.78 -0.31 8.58
N THR A 111 11.06 -1.46 7.98
CA THR A 111 10.93 -1.75 6.56
C THR A 111 10.15 -3.05 6.35
N CYS A 112 9.33 -3.10 5.30
CA CYS A 112 8.64 -4.30 4.84
C CYS A 112 8.86 -4.45 3.32
N LEU A 113 9.37 -5.61 2.89
CA LEU A 113 9.73 -5.88 1.50
C LEU A 113 8.84 -7.01 0.96
N LEU A 114 8.06 -6.70 -0.08
CA LEU A 114 7.48 -7.69 -0.97
C LEU A 114 8.54 -8.05 -2.01
N PRO A 115 9.07 -9.29 -2.01
CA PRO A 115 10.01 -9.73 -3.04
C PRO A 115 9.35 -9.73 -4.43
N ALA A 116 10.14 -10.00 -5.45
CA ALA A 116 9.64 -10.10 -6.83
C ALA A 116 8.42 -11.03 -6.90
N THR A 117 7.25 -10.44 -7.15
CA THR A 117 5.94 -11.09 -7.11
C THR A 117 5.27 -10.91 -8.46
N TYR A 118 4.79 -12.01 -9.02
CA TYR A 118 4.09 -12.03 -10.30
C TYR A 118 2.60 -11.83 -10.06
N LEU A 119 2.04 -10.76 -10.62
CA LEU A 119 0.63 -10.40 -10.52
C LEU A 119 -0.05 -10.62 -11.87
N THR A 120 -1.11 -11.42 -11.90
CA THR A 120 -1.84 -11.76 -13.12
C THR A 120 -3.13 -10.96 -13.24
N VAL A 121 -3.56 -10.65 -14.45
CA VAL A 121 -4.84 -9.96 -14.66
C VAL A 121 -6.04 -10.79 -14.17
N GLU A 122 -5.92 -12.12 -14.16
CA GLU A 122 -6.98 -13.05 -13.75
C GLU A 122 -7.24 -13.05 -12.24
N ASP A 123 -6.18 -12.92 -11.44
CA ASP A 123 -6.25 -12.83 -9.99
C ASP A 123 -6.54 -11.40 -9.49
N ALA A 124 -6.57 -10.42 -10.38
CA ALA A 124 -6.87 -9.04 -10.07
C ALA A 124 -8.39 -8.80 -9.97
N ALA A 125 -8.78 -7.86 -9.11
CA ALA A 125 -10.16 -7.43 -9.05
C ALA A 125 -10.53 -6.59 -10.29
N CYS A 126 -11.77 -6.77 -10.76
CA CYS A 126 -12.39 -5.90 -11.75
C CYS A 126 -13.52 -5.17 -11.05
N ASP A 127 -13.50 -3.84 -11.09
CA ASP A 127 -14.61 -3.04 -10.57
C ASP A 127 -14.86 -1.90 -11.54
N ASP A 128 -15.94 -2.06 -12.32
CA ASP A 128 -16.38 -1.09 -13.32
C ASP A 128 -16.80 0.26 -12.70
N ARG A 129 -16.87 0.36 -11.36
CA ARG A 129 -17.27 1.57 -10.63
C ARG A 129 -16.10 2.34 -10.03
N VAL A 130 -14.87 1.87 -10.22
CA VAL A 130 -13.68 2.39 -9.52
C VAL A 130 -12.65 2.89 -10.52
N THR A 131 -12.52 4.21 -10.60
CA THR A 131 -11.36 4.86 -11.18
C THR A 131 -10.37 5.18 -10.05
N PRO A 132 -9.15 4.62 -10.06
CA PRO A 132 -8.17 4.83 -9.00
C PRO A 132 -7.53 6.23 -9.00
N PHE A 133 -7.77 7.05 -10.04
CA PHE A 133 -7.17 8.36 -10.22
C PHE A 133 -8.16 9.32 -10.90
N ASP A 134 -8.27 10.55 -10.39
CA ASP A 134 -9.08 11.64 -10.95
C ASP A 134 -8.44 12.29 -12.21
N ASP A 135 -7.32 11.76 -12.70
CA ASP A 135 -6.71 12.22 -13.95
C ASP A 135 -7.42 11.59 -15.15
N GLU A 136 -8.20 12.40 -15.86
CA GLU A 136 -8.91 11.97 -17.09
C GLU A 136 -7.98 11.42 -18.19
N GLN A 137 -6.66 11.60 -18.07
CA GLN A 137 -5.66 11.16 -19.04
C GLN A 137 -5.25 9.69 -18.93
N THR A 138 -5.55 8.99 -17.83
CA THR A 138 -5.23 7.56 -17.63
C THR A 138 -6.47 6.66 -17.58
N LYS A 139 -7.62 7.16 -18.07
CA LYS A 139 -8.85 6.38 -18.23
C LYS A 139 -8.65 5.30 -19.28
N SER A 140 -8.46 4.06 -18.83
CA SER A 140 -8.63 2.86 -19.63
C SER A 140 -9.72 2.03 -18.97
N GLU A 141 -10.82 1.74 -19.69
CA GLU A 141 -11.90 0.83 -19.26
C GLU A 141 -11.41 -0.62 -19.05
N GLN A 142 -10.10 -0.85 -19.13
CA GLN A 142 -9.46 -2.16 -19.15
C GLN A 142 -8.46 -2.35 -18.01
N ASP A 143 -8.49 -1.50 -16.98
CA ASP A 143 -7.59 -1.62 -15.84
C ASP A 143 -8.15 -2.60 -14.80
N VAL A 144 -7.30 -3.49 -14.29
CA VAL A 144 -7.60 -4.37 -13.14
C VAL A 144 -6.71 -4.02 -11.98
N PHE A 145 -7.13 -4.30 -10.75
CA PHE A 145 -6.40 -3.83 -9.58
C PHE A 145 -6.17 -4.87 -8.50
N TYR A 146 -5.06 -4.67 -7.80
CA TYR A 146 -4.77 -5.25 -6.50
C TYR A 146 -4.88 -4.16 -5.44
N THR A 147 -5.33 -4.55 -4.25
CA THR A 147 -5.44 -3.65 -3.11
C THR A 147 -4.45 -4.05 -2.05
N GLY A 148 -3.67 -3.11 -1.55
CA GLY A 148 -2.77 -3.34 -0.44
C GLY A 148 -3.07 -2.45 0.74
N GLN A 149 -2.69 -2.90 1.92
CA GLN A 149 -2.75 -2.10 3.13
C GLN A 149 -1.55 -2.36 4.02
N VAL A 150 -1.11 -1.31 4.72
CA VAL A 150 -0.08 -1.41 5.75
C VAL A 150 -0.70 -1.02 7.09
N THR A 151 -0.49 -1.85 8.10
CA THR A 151 -1.03 -1.69 9.45
C THR A 151 0.08 -1.77 10.48
N ILE A 152 0.00 -0.97 11.55
CA ILE A 152 0.91 -1.02 12.68
C ILE A 152 0.50 -2.19 13.57
N MET A 153 1.50 -2.90 14.08
CA MET A 153 1.30 -3.98 15.04
C MET A 153 1.70 -3.50 16.44
N GLU A 154 1.00 -4.02 17.45
CA GLU A 154 1.37 -3.89 18.87
C GLU A 154 1.56 -2.43 19.33
N ASN A 155 0.88 -1.47 18.69
CA ASN A 155 1.06 -0.04 18.95
C ASN A 155 2.55 0.40 18.90
N SER A 156 3.35 -0.22 18.04
CA SER A 156 4.80 -0.04 17.96
C SER A 156 5.25 1.31 17.36
N TRP A 157 4.30 2.18 17.01
CA TRP A 157 4.55 3.56 16.59
C TRP A 157 3.90 4.57 17.55
N PRO A 158 4.29 4.61 18.83
CA PRO A 158 3.78 5.64 19.73
C PRO A 158 4.30 7.00 19.27
N LEU A 159 3.40 7.95 19.09
CA LEU A 159 3.80 9.30 18.67
C LEU A 159 4.67 9.97 19.72
N THR A 160 5.71 10.68 19.30
CA THR A 160 6.40 11.59 20.22
C THR A 160 5.57 12.86 20.42
N GLN A 161 5.83 13.61 21.49
CA GLN A 161 5.19 14.91 21.70
C GLN A 161 5.40 15.85 20.50
N LYS A 162 6.59 15.83 19.89
CA LYS A 162 6.89 16.63 18.71
C LYS A 162 6.01 16.22 17.53
N GLU A 163 5.90 14.94 17.23
CA GLU A 163 5.04 14.41 16.17
C GLU A 163 3.57 14.72 16.42
N TYR A 164 3.11 14.58 17.66
CA TYR A 164 1.74 14.91 18.06
C TYR A 164 1.44 16.39 17.78
N ASN A 165 2.33 17.29 18.21
CA ASN A 165 2.18 18.72 17.97
C ASN A 165 2.15 19.06 16.47
N VAL A 166 2.97 18.40 15.65
CA VAL A 166 2.96 18.59 14.18
C VAL A 166 1.64 18.09 13.59
N LEU A 167 1.14 16.93 14.01
CA LEU A 167 -0.12 16.38 13.49
C LEU A 167 -1.33 17.22 13.89
N GLU A 168 -1.37 17.76 15.11
CA GLU A 168 -2.42 18.68 15.54
C GLU A 168 -2.42 19.98 14.72
N GLN A 169 -1.25 20.52 14.39
CA GLN A 169 -1.16 21.67 13.49
C GLN A 169 -1.75 21.37 12.10
N VAL A 170 -1.45 20.19 11.53
CA VAL A 170 -2.02 19.77 10.24
C VAL A 170 -3.54 19.59 10.32
N ARG A 171 -4.03 19.11 11.45
CA ARG A 171 -5.45 18.88 11.66
C ARG A 171 -6.24 20.19 11.73
N HIS A 172 -5.65 21.22 12.32
CA HIS A 172 -6.26 22.53 12.47
C HIS A 172 -6.09 23.44 11.24
N ASP A 173 -4.95 23.33 10.54
CA ASP A 173 -4.65 24.11 9.34
C ASP A 173 -4.10 23.18 8.25
N PRO A 174 -4.98 22.46 7.52
CA PRO A 174 -4.55 21.54 6.48
C PRO A 174 -3.80 22.33 5.39
N PRO A 175 -2.71 21.78 4.83
CA PRO A 175 -1.93 22.49 3.83
C PRO A 175 -2.80 22.86 2.62
N ASN A 176 -3.04 24.16 2.46
CA ASN A 176 -3.70 24.73 1.29
C ASN A 176 -2.67 24.86 0.14
N GLU A 177 -3.09 24.66 -1.12
CA GLU A 177 -2.18 24.64 -2.28
C GLU A 177 -1.34 25.92 -2.41
N ASP A 178 -1.88 27.04 -1.94
CA ASP A 178 -1.24 28.36 -1.94
C ASP A 178 -0.07 28.49 -0.94
N ASN A 179 0.01 27.60 0.07
CA ASN A 179 0.94 27.70 1.18
C ASN A 179 1.99 26.57 1.19
N LYS A 180 2.76 26.48 0.10
CA LYS A 180 3.87 25.52 -0.08
C LYS A 180 4.90 25.51 1.07
N ARG A 181 5.01 26.60 1.86
CA ARG A 181 5.88 26.68 3.04
C ARG A 181 5.32 25.96 4.27
N GLY A 182 4.00 25.91 4.45
CA GLY A 182 3.34 25.18 5.54
C GLY A 182 3.42 23.66 5.34
N ALA A 183 3.13 23.19 4.13
CA ALA A 183 3.26 21.78 3.73
C ALA A 183 4.69 21.23 3.94
N LYS A 184 5.72 22.06 3.71
CA LYS A 184 7.13 21.66 3.88
C LYS A 184 7.56 21.56 5.36
N ARG A 185 7.06 22.43 6.24
CA ARG A 185 7.34 22.37 7.70
C ARG A 185 6.64 21.20 8.37
N VAL A 186 5.45 20.84 7.89
CA VAL A 186 4.69 19.66 8.34
C VAL A 186 5.43 18.35 8.06
N ALA A 187 6.21 18.28 6.98
CA ALA A 187 6.99 17.09 6.63
C ALA A 187 8.22 16.87 7.54
N GLU A 188 8.83 17.93 8.07
CA GLU A 188 10.03 17.88 8.92
C GLU A 188 9.68 17.60 10.40
N GLY A 189 9.25 16.37 10.69
CA GLY A 189 9.05 15.90 12.06
C GLY A 189 7.71 15.19 12.30
N ALA A 190 6.85 15.10 11.30
CA ALA A 190 5.73 14.18 11.31
C ALA A 190 6.21 12.72 11.18
N PRO A 191 5.48 11.75 11.74
CA PRO A 191 5.72 10.34 11.47
C PRO A 191 5.39 10.11 9.99
N ASN A 192 6.38 9.76 9.17
CA ASN A 192 6.22 9.65 7.74
C ASN A 192 6.60 8.26 7.24
N TRP A 193 6.18 7.94 6.03
CA TRP A 193 6.42 6.66 5.41
C TRP A 193 6.57 6.81 3.89
N LYS A 194 7.21 5.81 3.28
CA LYS A 194 7.46 5.72 1.84
C LYS A 194 7.19 4.31 1.33
N LEU A 195 6.32 4.19 0.33
CA LEU A 195 6.11 2.97 -0.44
C LEU A 195 6.77 3.13 -1.81
N VAL A 196 7.60 2.18 -2.17
CA VAL A 196 8.30 2.13 -3.46
C VAL A 196 7.85 0.90 -4.22
N MET A 197 7.37 1.07 -5.44
CA MET A 197 7.16 -0.03 -6.38
C MET A 197 8.26 -0.01 -7.43
N VAL A 198 8.87 -1.16 -7.64
CA VAL A 198 9.87 -1.40 -8.67
C VAL A 198 9.30 -2.36 -9.70
N VAL A 199 9.38 -1.99 -10.97
CA VAL A 199 8.97 -2.79 -12.12
C VAL A 199 10.01 -2.68 -13.23
N GLU A 200 9.95 -3.57 -14.21
CA GLU A 200 10.72 -3.41 -15.44
C GLU A 200 10.21 -2.22 -16.26
N ASN A 201 11.10 -1.52 -16.94
CA ASN A 201 10.77 -0.31 -17.71
C ASN A 201 9.75 -0.57 -18.81
N GLU A 202 9.73 -1.78 -19.38
CA GLU A 202 8.73 -2.20 -20.37
C GLU A 202 7.30 -2.21 -19.79
N GLN A 203 7.18 -2.44 -18.48
CA GLN A 203 5.89 -2.48 -17.77
C GLN A 203 5.48 -1.12 -17.19
N ARG A 204 6.33 -0.08 -17.30
CA ARG A 204 6.12 1.23 -16.67
C ARG A 204 4.77 1.86 -16.99
N ASN A 205 4.31 1.73 -18.23
CA ASN A 205 3.06 2.34 -18.70
C ASN A 205 1.84 1.46 -18.44
N HIS A 206 2.05 0.23 -17.97
CA HIS A 206 1.00 -0.75 -17.75
C HIS A 206 0.75 -1.03 -16.27
N VAL A 207 1.66 -0.60 -15.38
CA VAL A 207 1.54 -0.84 -13.94
C VAL A 207 1.64 0.49 -13.20
N VAL A 208 0.57 0.84 -12.47
CA VAL A 208 0.48 2.10 -11.74
C VAL A 208 0.26 1.84 -10.27
N LEU A 209 1.11 2.45 -9.42
CA LEU A 209 0.92 2.45 -7.98
C LEU A 209 0.18 3.74 -7.57
N GLY A 210 -0.87 3.61 -6.77
CA GLY A 210 -1.68 4.73 -6.29
C GLY A 210 -2.12 4.60 -4.83
N PHE A 211 -2.63 5.70 -4.29
CA PHE A 211 -3.35 5.70 -3.03
C PHE A 211 -4.76 5.18 -3.21
N ASP A 212 -5.24 4.39 -2.24
CA ASP A 212 -6.65 4.00 -2.20
C ASP A 212 -7.49 5.08 -1.53
N ASN A 213 -7.92 6.07 -2.31
CA ASN A 213 -8.78 7.17 -1.85
C ASN A 213 -10.28 6.86 -1.96
N ARG A 214 -10.67 5.62 -2.33
CA ARG A 214 -12.07 5.26 -2.61
C ARG A 214 -13.01 5.52 -1.43
N TYR A 215 -12.52 5.30 -0.20
CA TYR A 215 -13.29 5.61 1.00
C TYR A 215 -13.52 7.12 1.17
N ALA A 216 -12.47 7.94 0.96
CA ALA A 216 -12.57 9.39 1.10
C ALA A 216 -13.50 9.99 0.04
N GLU A 217 -13.42 9.51 -1.21
CA GLU A 217 -14.32 9.92 -2.29
C GLU A 217 -15.76 9.48 -2.06
N GLY A 218 -15.98 8.22 -1.63
CA GLY A 218 -17.31 7.72 -1.30
C GLY A 218 -17.95 8.52 -0.18
N PHE A 219 -17.17 8.86 0.85
CA PHE A 219 -17.61 9.71 1.95
C PHE A 219 -17.91 11.14 1.50
N LYS A 220 -17.05 11.74 0.64
CA LYS A 220 -17.28 13.08 0.07
C LYS A 220 -18.56 13.11 -0.75
N LYS A 221 -18.74 12.16 -1.68
CA LYS A 221 -19.94 12.02 -2.51
C LYS A 221 -21.20 11.81 -1.67
N MET A 222 -21.12 11.00 -0.61
CA MET A 222 -22.23 10.78 0.33
C MET A 222 -22.58 12.07 1.09
N LYS A 223 -21.57 12.79 1.59
CA LYS A 223 -21.76 14.06 2.30
C LYS A 223 -22.42 15.10 1.39
N GLU A 224 -21.88 15.31 0.20
CA GLU A 224 -22.36 16.30 -0.78
C GLU A 224 -23.77 15.97 -1.30
N LYS A 225 -24.04 14.71 -1.66
CA LYS A 225 -25.32 14.34 -2.28
C LYS A 225 -26.43 14.07 -1.29
N MET A 226 -26.10 13.55 -0.11
CA MET A 226 -27.10 13.02 0.81
C MET A 226 -27.24 13.89 2.04
N TRP A 227 -26.13 14.21 2.71
CA TRP A 227 -26.22 14.91 4.00
C TRP A 227 -26.47 16.40 3.86
N ASP A 228 -25.78 17.06 2.93
CA ASP A 228 -25.94 18.50 2.73
C ASP A 228 -27.25 18.83 2.01
N TYR A 229 -27.82 17.87 1.26
CA TYR A 229 -29.16 17.98 0.66
C TYR A 229 -30.29 17.76 1.67
N ILE A 230 -30.17 16.73 2.52
CA ILE A 230 -31.21 16.40 3.53
C ILE A 230 -31.20 17.39 4.69
N ASP A 231 -30.03 17.90 5.06
CA ASP A 231 -29.88 18.77 6.23
C ASP A 231 -28.78 19.84 6.03
N PRO A 232 -29.12 20.94 5.33
CA PRO A 232 -28.15 21.99 4.98
C PRO A 232 -27.52 22.65 6.21
N ASN A 233 -28.26 22.73 7.31
CA ASN A 233 -27.83 23.40 8.54
C ASN A 233 -27.08 22.46 9.50
N ARG A 234 -26.80 21.23 9.09
CA ARG A 234 -26.12 20.21 9.91
C ARG A 234 -24.80 20.68 10.48
N LEU A 235 -24.00 21.41 9.70
CA LEU A 235 -22.69 21.90 10.17
C LEU A 235 -22.87 22.84 11.37
N GLU A 236 -23.83 23.75 11.27
CA GLU A 236 -24.10 24.77 12.27
C GLU A 236 -24.76 24.19 13.52
N ARG A 237 -25.71 23.28 13.35
CA ARG A 237 -26.26 22.49 14.46
C ARG A 237 -25.19 21.66 15.15
N GLY A 238 -24.29 21.03 14.39
CA GLY A 238 -23.17 20.27 14.95
C GLY A 238 -22.13 21.13 15.65
N LYS A 239 -22.00 22.41 15.30
CA LYS A 239 -21.20 23.38 16.07
C LYS A 239 -21.88 23.67 17.41
N ARG A 240 -23.16 24.06 17.39
CA ARG A 240 -23.93 24.34 18.62
C ARG A 240 -23.92 23.17 19.59
N LEU A 241 -24.20 21.95 19.12
CA LEU A 241 -24.18 20.76 19.97
C LEU A 241 -22.81 20.49 20.62
N ARG A 242 -21.71 20.82 19.94
CA ARG A 242 -20.36 20.70 20.51
C ARG A 242 -20.07 21.82 21.50
N GLU A 243 -20.50 23.04 21.20
CA GLU A 243 -20.40 24.18 22.12
C GLU A 243 -21.18 23.90 23.40
N ASP A 244 -22.44 23.48 23.28
CA ASP A 244 -23.30 23.10 24.41
C ASP A 244 -22.67 21.98 25.26
N PHE A 245 -22.15 20.94 24.61
CA PHE A 245 -21.47 19.84 25.30
C PHE A 245 -20.19 20.29 26.03
N LEU A 246 -19.40 21.18 25.40
CA LEU A 246 -18.19 21.74 26.03
C LEU A 246 -18.54 22.65 27.20
N ILE A 247 -19.58 23.48 27.07
CA ILE A 247 -20.10 24.32 28.16
C ILE A 247 -20.56 23.43 29.31
N GLN A 248 -21.32 22.37 29.02
CA GLN A 248 -21.76 21.42 30.04
C GLN A 248 -20.58 20.75 30.77
N LEU A 249 -19.54 20.33 30.04
CA LEU A 249 -18.31 19.80 30.62
C LEU A 249 -17.59 20.82 31.51
N MET A 250 -17.55 22.09 31.11
CA MET A 250 -16.96 23.17 31.92
C MET A 250 -17.80 23.45 33.17
N ILE A 251 -19.12 23.40 33.09
CA ILE A 251 -20.03 23.51 34.25
C ILE A 251 -19.78 22.36 35.22
N GLU A 252 -19.71 21.11 34.74
CA GLU A 252 -19.46 19.92 35.55
C GLU A 252 -18.09 19.95 36.24
N ARG A 253 -17.11 20.64 35.65
CA ARG A 253 -15.78 20.87 36.24
C ARG A 253 -15.68 22.10 37.13
N GLY A 254 -16.75 22.91 37.23
CA GLY A 254 -16.76 24.17 37.98
C GLY A 254 -15.93 25.29 37.34
N GLU A 255 -15.65 25.18 36.04
CA GLU A 255 -14.81 26.11 35.27
C GLU A 255 -15.63 27.15 34.49
N TYR A 256 -16.94 26.94 34.34
CA TYR A 256 -17.82 27.86 33.62
C TYR A 256 -18.44 28.90 34.58
N MET A 257 -17.90 30.11 34.56
CA MET A 257 -18.50 31.29 35.18
C MET A 257 -19.33 31.96 34.09
N GLY A 258 -20.65 31.74 34.08
CA GLY A 258 -21.55 32.23 33.03
C GLY A 258 -21.39 33.73 32.75
N GLU A 259 -21.81 34.17 31.56
CA GLU A 259 -21.90 35.60 31.24
C GLU A 259 -22.75 36.28 32.32
N GLY A 260 -22.10 37.12 33.14
CA GLY A 260 -22.76 37.89 34.18
C GLY A 260 -23.79 38.80 33.52
N GLU A 261 -25.05 38.64 33.92
CA GLU A 261 -26.09 39.62 33.65
C GLU A 261 -25.70 40.93 34.36
N GLU A 262 -25.31 41.94 33.58
CA GLU A 262 -25.30 43.36 33.99
C GLU A 262 -26.72 43.94 34.01
#